data_AF-A0A1D2WFS3-F1
#
_entry.id   AF-A0A1D2WFS3-F1
#
_cell.length_a   1.000
_cell.length_b   1.000
_cell.length_c   1.000
_cell.angle_alpha   90.00
_cell.angle_beta   90.00
_cell.angle_gamma   90.00
#
_symmetry.space_group_name_H-M   'P 1'
#
loop_
_entity.id
_entity.type
_entity.pdbx_description
1 polymer ?
#
loop_
_entity_poly.entity_id
_entity_poly.type
_entity_poly.pdbx_seq_one_letter_code
_entity_poly.pdbx_strand_id
1 'polypeptide(L)'
;MEKSLDFNEIFFGDIKEYNRLIISLLESLRNITPITFWNMDQSESDDLSTTIALEIIDLILESYEKVADNLYSNDLAVHEFPIFLETKEMIECLLMDPFYECDEFINLAITLSSEFFTLLEIKLLLFDGYSMELEAPQEVLDEYDKELNNFIHRFNNYKDEFTKLHS
;
A
#
# COMPACT_ATOMS: atom_id res chain seq x y z
N MET A 1 0.62 -8.77 -28.76
CA MET A 1 1.53 -8.00 -27.89
C MET A 1 0.93 -8.13 -26.51
N GLU A 2 1.46 -9.06 -25.72
CA GLU A 2 1.18 -9.15 -24.28
C GLU A 2 1.72 -7.87 -23.66
N LYS A 3 0.83 -7.02 -23.16
CA LYS A 3 1.21 -5.93 -22.27
C LYS A 3 1.14 -6.50 -20.86
N SER A 4 2.20 -7.17 -20.42
CA SER A 4 2.46 -7.33 -19.00
C SER A 4 2.82 -5.94 -18.45
N LEU A 5 2.12 -5.51 -17.42
CA LEU A 5 2.50 -4.35 -16.63
C LEU A 5 3.68 -4.77 -15.76
N ASP A 6 4.90 -4.64 -16.28
CA ASP A 6 6.13 -5.07 -15.61
C ASP A 6 6.66 -4.02 -14.64
N PHE A 7 6.58 -4.35 -13.37
CA PHE A 7 7.19 -3.63 -12.25
C PHE A 7 8.63 -4.05 -11.93
N ASN A 8 9.32 -4.57 -12.95
CA ASN A 8 10.17 -5.76 -12.94
C ASN A 8 9.36 -7.01 -13.27
N GLU A 9 9.91 -7.83 -14.17
CA GLU A 9 9.42 -9.12 -14.72
C GLU A 9 8.94 -10.18 -13.69
N ILE A 10 8.82 -9.84 -12.41
CA ILE A 10 8.54 -10.76 -11.31
C ILE A 10 7.28 -10.37 -10.50
N PHE A 11 6.95 -9.08 -10.35
CA PHE A 11 6.05 -8.66 -9.27
C PHE A 11 4.60 -8.32 -9.66
N PHE A 12 4.24 -8.39 -10.94
CA PHE A 12 2.82 -8.30 -11.36
C PHE A 12 2.18 -9.65 -11.65
N GLY A 13 2.95 -10.74 -11.46
CA GLY A 13 2.43 -12.10 -11.50
C GLY A 13 1.74 -12.54 -10.19
N ASP A 14 2.07 -11.91 -9.06
CA ASP A 14 1.48 -12.25 -7.75
C ASP A 14 1.39 -11.04 -6.80
N ILE A 15 0.29 -10.27 -6.94
CA ILE A 15 -0.04 -9.17 -6.03
C ILE A 15 -0.20 -9.65 -4.57
N LYS A 16 -0.49 -10.93 -4.33
CA LYS A 16 -0.53 -11.49 -2.97
C LYS A 16 0.85 -11.62 -2.39
N GLU A 17 1.84 -12.05 -3.17
CA GLU A 17 3.24 -12.08 -2.74
C GLU A 17 3.74 -10.68 -2.42
N TYR A 18 3.41 -9.70 -3.26
CA TYR A 18 3.73 -8.31 -2.99
C TYR A 18 3.08 -7.80 -1.69
N ASN A 19 1.77 -8.03 -1.52
CA ASN A 19 1.06 -7.66 -0.28
C ASN A 19 1.68 -8.33 0.95
N ARG A 20 1.99 -9.63 0.88
CA ARG A 20 2.67 -10.36 1.96
C ARG A 20 4.03 -9.77 2.28
N LEU A 21 4.80 -9.36 1.28
CA LEU A 21 6.11 -8.74 1.49
C LEU A 21 5.96 -7.42 2.26
N ILE A 22 5.09 -6.52 1.78
CA ILE A 22 4.84 -5.23 2.44
C ILE A 22 4.36 -5.43 3.89
N ILE A 23 3.40 -6.34 4.11
CA ILE A 23 2.93 -6.67 5.47
C ILE A 23 4.07 -7.20 6.34
N SER A 24 4.92 -8.08 5.82
CA SER A 24 6.06 -8.64 6.57
C SER A 24 7.08 -7.56 6.95
N LEU A 25 7.33 -6.61 6.05
CA LEU A 25 8.20 -5.46 6.31
C LEU A 25 7.60 -4.56 7.41
N LEU A 26 6.31 -4.22 7.30
CA LEU A 26 5.59 -3.46 8.34
C LEU A 26 5.61 -4.16 9.70
N GLU A 27 5.40 -5.47 9.74
CA GLU A 27 5.48 -6.26 10.98
C GLU A 27 6.87 -6.24 11.60
N SER A 28 7.93 -6.22 10.78
CA SER A 28 9.31 -6.18 11.27
C SER A 28 9.63 -4.88 12.03
N LEU A 29 8.96 -3.78 11.69
CA LEU A 29 9.12 -2.47 12.34
C LEU A 29 8.59 -2.43 13.77
N ARG A 30 7.74 -3.39 14.19
CA ARG A 30 7.22 -3.45 15.58
C ARG A 30 8.29 -3.58 16.65
N ASN A 31 9.47 -4.07 16.29
CA ASN A 31 10.57 -4.27 17.24
C ASN A 31 11.44 -3.02 17.42
N ILE A 32 11.11 -1.92 16.74
CA ILE A 32 11.88 -0.69 16.82
C ILE A 32 11.67 -0.05 18.18
N THR A 33 12.78 0.25 18.85
CA THR A 33 12.78 0.90 20.15
C THR A 33 12.69 2.42 20.00
N PRO A 34 12.26 3.16 21.03
CA PRO A 34 12.32 4.61 21.01
C PRO A 34 13.71 5.13 20.61
N ILE A 35 14.78 4.56 21.19
CA ILE A 35 16.16 4.98 20.91
C ILE A 35 16.50 4.78 19.44
N THR A 36 16.14 3.63 18.87
CA THR A 36 16.34 3.33 17.45
C THR A 36 15.65 4.36 16.56
N PHE A 37 14.40 4.73 16.89
CA PHE A 37 13.61 5.73 16.17
C PHE A 37 14.16 7.15 16.28
N TRP A 38 14.46 7.63 17.49
CA TRP A 38 15.06 8.97 17.68
C TRP A 38 16.39 9.14 16.94
N ASN A 39 17.13 8.05 16.77
CA ASN A 39 18.37 8.04 16.01
C ASN A 39 18.15 8.09 14.49
N MET A 40 16.96 7.76 13.98
CA MET A 40 16.64 7.88 12.55
C MET A 40 16.61 9.34 12.10
N ASP A 41 16.08 10.22 12.95
CA ASP A 41 16.05 11.67 12.72
C ASP A 41 17.43 12.33 12.79
N GLN A 42 18.39 11.66 13.43
CA GLN A 42 19.75 12.15 13.59
C GLN A 42 20.64 11.48 12.54
N SER A 43 20.92 12.21 11.46
CA SER A 43 21.70 11.80 10.28
C SER A 43 23.14 11.30 10.52
N GLU A 44 23.54 11.01 11.76
CA GLU A 44 24.89 10.62 12.19
C GLU A 44 24.93 9.30 12.99
N SER A 45 23.83 8.54 13.05
CA SER A 45 23.80 7.27 13.79
C SER A 45 24.37 6.10 12.98
N ASP A 46 25.57 5.64 13.33
CA ASP A 46 26.21 4.39 12.82
C ASP A 46 25.60 3.10 13.43
N ASP A 47 24.44 3.17 14.09
CA ASP A 47 23.83 1.99 14.72
C ASP A 47 23.09 1.11 13.69
N LEU A 48 23.47 -0.17 13.65
CA LEU A 48 22.93 -1.15 12.70
C LEU A 48 21.40 -1.27 12.79
N SER A 49 20.80 -1.12 13.99
CA SER A 49 19.34 -1.24 14.13
C SER A 49 18.62 -0.04 13.50
N THR A 50 19.18 1.16 13.62
CA THR A 50 18.68 2.37 12.98
C THR A 50 18.83 2.30 11.47
N THR A 51 19.98 1.85 10.96
CA THR A 51 20.19 1.66 9.51
C THR A 51 19.19 0.67 8.92
N ILE A 52 19.03 -0.50 9.54
CA ILE A 52 18.09 -1.53 9.05
C ILE A 52 16.66 -1.00 9.03
N ALA A 53 16.24 -0.28 10.06
CA ALA A 53 14.90 0.27 10.13
C ALA A 53 14.63 1.33 9.05
N LEU A 54 15.58 2.23 8.79
CA LEU A 54 15.51 3.17 7.68
C LEU A 54 15.41 2.44 6.34
N GLU A 55 16.26 1.44 6.09
CA GLU A 55 16.22 0.63 4.87
C GLU A 55 14.87 -0.08 4.68
N ILE A 56 14.23 -0.54 5.76
CA ILE A 56 12.90 -1.15 5.69
C ILE A 56 11.84 -0.10 5.31
N ILE A 57 11.86 1.07 5.92
CA ILE A 57 10.92 2.17 5.62
C ILE A 57 11.09 2.61 4.17
N ASP A 58 12.33 2.87 3.74
CA ASP A 58 12.66 3.24 2.36
C ASP A 58 12.18 2.18 1.38
N LEU A 59 12.42 0.90 1.67
CA LEU A 59 11.96 -0.20 0.82
C LEU A 59 10.43 -0.21 0.69
N ILE A 60 9.69 0.03 1.78
CA ILE A 60 8.22 0.12 1.73
C ILE A 60 7.81 1.29 0.84
N LEU A 61 8.34 2.50 1.09
CA LEU A 61 7.94 3.72 0.39
C LEU A 61 8.32 3.68 -1.11
N GLU A 62 9.52 3.23 -1.45
CA GLU A 62 9.93 3.00 -2.84
C GLU A 62 9.02 2.00 -3.56
N SER A 63 8.54 1.00 -2.84
CA SER A 63 7.61 0.02 -3.39
C SER A 63 6.25 0.67 -3.71
N TYR A 64 5.74 1.54 -2.84
CA TYR A 64 4.57 2.38 -3.13
C TYR A 64 4.78 3.40 -4.25
N GLU A 65 5.99 3.91 -4.46
CA GLU A 65 6.28 4.79 -5.60
C GLU A 65 6.20 4.07 -6.92
N LYS A 66 6.85 2.92 -7.01
CA LYS A 66 6.70 2.05 -8.18
C LYS A 66 5.21 1.75 -8.39
N VAL A 67 4.52 1.42 -7.29
CA VAL A 67 3.05 1.41 -7.12
C VAL A 67 2.31 2.33 -8.08
N ALA A 68 2.56 3.61 -7.82
CA ALA A 68 1.95 4.75 -8.43
C ALA A 68 2.27 4.82 -9.93
N ASP A 69 3.55 4.68 -10.29
CA ASP A 69 4.01 4.87 -11.67
C ASP A 69 3.25 3.98 -12.65
N ASN A 70 3.00 2.74 -12.25
CA ASN A 70 2.32 1.80 -13.11
C ASN A 70 0.81 1.91 -13.06
N LEU A 71 0.21 2.17 -11.89
CA LEU A 71 -1.22 2.46 -11.81
C LEU A 71 -1.57 3.68 -12.67
N TYR A 72 -0.71 4.71 -12.66
CA TYR A 72 -0.84 5.88 -13.51
C TYR A 72 -0.79 5.54 -15.00
N SER A 73 0.03 4.55 -15.38
CA SER A 73 0.18 4.12 -16.78
C SER A 73 -0.88 3.09 -17.24
N ASN A 74 -1.73 2.60 -16.33
CA ASN A 74 -2.65 1.50 -16.58
C ASN A 74 -4.09 1.98 -16.80
N ASP A 75 -4.59 1.80 -18.02
CA ASP A 75 -5.96 2.16 -18.42
C ASP A 75 -7.04 1.39 -17.62
N LEU A 76 -6.70 0.25 -17.01
CA LEU A 76 -7.59 -0.53 -16.15
C LEU A 76 -7.61 -0.08 -14.68
N ALA A 77 -6.78 0.88 -14.23
CA ALA A 77 -6.64 1.20 -12.79
C ALA A 77 -6.83 2.69 -12.45
N VAL A 78 -7.44 3.45 -13.36
CA VAL A 78 -7.54 4.91 -13.25
C VAL A 78 -8.43 5.35 -12.08
N HIS A 79 -9.48 4.59 -11.77
CA HIS A 79 -10.44 4.93 -10.72
C HIS A 79 -9.88 4.78 -9.29
N GLU A 80 -8.92 3.89 -9.10
CA GLU A 80 -8.32 3.58 -7.79
C GLU A 80 -7.11 4.47 -7.50
N PHE A 81 -6.55 5.12 -8.53
CA PHE A 81 -5.35 5.93 -8.40
C PHE A 81 -5.44 7.01 -7.30
N PRO A 82 -6.54 7.78 -7.15
CA PRO A 82 -6.67 8.74 -6.05
C PRO A 82 -6.68 8.08 -4.67
N ILE A 83 -7.35 6.93 -4.55
CA ILE A 83 -7.42 6.15 -3.30
C ILE A 83 -6.04 5.61 -2.94
N PHE A 84 -5.30 5.15 -3.95
CA PHE A 84 -3.93 4.68 -3.77
C PHE A 84 -3.01 5.77 -3.24
N LEU A 85 -3.06 6.97 -3.85
CA LEU A 85 -2.25 8.10 -3.38
C LEU A 85 -2.56 8.43 -1.92
N GLU A 86 -3.84 8.51 -1.57
CA GLU A 86 -4.24 8.77 -0.19
C GLU A 86 -3.77 7.66 0.77
N THR A 87 -3.86 6.39 0.35
CA THR A 87 -3.35 5.24 1.11
C THR A 87 -1.84 5.32 1.33
N LYS A 88 -1.08 5.65 0.27
CA LYS A 88 0.37 5.85 0.32
C LYS A 88 0.72 6.95 1.32
N GLU A 89 0.09 8.12 1.19
CA GLU A 89 0.35 9.28 2.06
C GLU A 89 0.05 8.95 3.53
N MET A 90 -1.05 8.26 3.81
CA MET A 90 -1.37 7.82 5.18
C MET A 90 -0.31 6.87 5.74
N ILE A 91 0.17 5.90 4.94
CA ILE A 91 1.21 4.96 5.36
C ILE A 91 2.52 5.70 5.61
N GLU A 92 2.90 6.62 4.74
CA GLU A 92 4.09 7.46 4.92
C GLU A 92 4.03 8.21 6.25
N CYS A 93 2.92 8.91 6.54
CA CYS A 93 2.72 9.59 7.83
C CYS A 93 2.83 8.61 9.01
N LEU A 94 2.19 7.44 8.94
CA LEU A 94 2.23 6.45 10.02
C LEU A 94 3.65 5.92 10.29
N LEU A 95 4.52 5.89 9.29
CA LEU A 95 5.90 5.42 9.41
C LEU A 95 6.88 6.52 9.81
N MET A 96 6.54 7.79 9.56
CA MET A 96 7.34 8.96 9.94
C MET A 96 7.01 9.47 11.34
N ASP A 97 5.83 9.13 11.87
CA ASP A 97 5.44 9.41 13.24
C ASP A 97 6.03 8.39 14.23
N PRO A 98 6.04 8.66 15.56
CA PRO A 98 6.59 7.78 16.60
C PRO A 98 5.85 6.43 16.74
N PHE A 99 5.86 5.59 15.70
CA PHE A 99 5.08 4.36 15.61
C PHE A 99 5.46 3.30 16.65
N TYR A 100 6.62 3.45 17.31
CA TYR A 100 7.03 2.61 18.43
C TYR A 100 6.18 2.84 19.69
N GLU A 101 5.44 3.95 19.78
CA GLU A 101 4.64 4.31 20.96
C GLU A 101 3.34 3.53 21.05
N CYS A 102 2.77 3.13 19.91
CA CYS A 102 1.51 2.41 19.85
C CYS A 102 1.45 1.45 18.64
N ASP A 103 1.14 0.18 18.91
CA ASP A 103 0.93 -0.84 17.87
C ASP A 103 -0.15 -0.45 16.84
N GLU A 104 -1.06 0.46 17.18
CA GLU A 104 -2.12 0.93 16.30
C GLU A 104 -1.60 1.59 15.02
N PHE A 105 -0.42 2.23 15.05
CA PHE A 105 0.18 2.83 13.86
C PHE A 105 0.52 1.76 12.81
N ILE A 106 1.27 0.74 13.22
CA ILE A 106 1.64 -0.38 12.35
C ILE A 106 0.41 -1.21 11.97
N ASN A 107 -0.54 -1.43 12.89
CA ASN A 107 -1.79 -2.13 12.59
C ASN A 107 -2.59 -1.44 11.48
N LEU A 108 -2.70 -0.11 11.56
CA LEU A 108 -3.44 0.65 10.56
C LEU A 108 -2.70 0.65 9.22
N ALA A 109 -1.38 0.81 9.21
CA ALA A 109 -0.57 0.71 7.99
C ALA A 109 -0.73 -0.67 7.30
N ILE A 110 -0.72 -1.76 8.06
CA ILE A 110 -0.97 -3.12 7.56
C ILE A 110 -2.37 -3.24 6.97
N THR A 111 -3.38 -2.73 7.67
CA THR A 111 -4.78 -2.80 7.24
C THR A 111 -5.01 -2.03 5.94
N LEU A 112 -4.50 -0.80 5.87
CA LEU A 112 -4.56 0.05 4.68
C LEU A 112 -3.89 -0.62 3.48
N SER A 113 -2.68 -1.16 3.67
CA SER A 113 -1.93 -1.91 2.65
C SER A 113 -2.73 -3.10 2.14
N SER A 114 -3.20 -3.94 3.08
CA SER A 114 -3.88 -5.19 2.76
C SER A 114 -5.19 -4.97 2.00
N GLU A 115 -6.02 -4.03 2.46
CA GLU A 115 -7.30 -3.73 1.81
C GLU A 115 -7.07 -3.15 0.41
N PHE A 116 -6.10 -2.26 0.23
CA PHE A 116 -5.81 -1.68 -1.08
C PHE A 116 -5.35 -2.74 -2.09
N PHE A 117 -4.38 -3.60 -1.71
CA PHE A 117 -3.92 -4.66 -2.62
C PHE A 117 -5.01 -5.71 -2.89
N THR A 118 -5.91 -5.95 -1.95
CA THR A 118 -7.08 -6.81 -2.17
C THR A 118 -8.03 -6.22 -3.22
N LEU A 119 -8.30 -4.91 -3.18
CA LEU A 119 -9.12 -4.24 -4.21
C LEU A 119 -8.48 -4.37 -5.60
N LEU A 120 -7.17 -4.11 -5.71
CA LEU A 120 -6.44 -4.28 -6.96
C LEU A 120 -6.47 -5.73 -7.46
N GLU A 121 -6.33 -6.71 -6.56
CA GLU A 121 -6.42 -8.13 -6.94
C GLU A 121 -7.81 -8.45 -7.53
N ILE A 122 -8.88 -8.03 -6.85
CA ILE A 122 -10.25 -8.23 -7.32
C ILE A 122 -10.43 -7.60 -8.70
N LYS A 123 -9.92 -6.38 -8.91
CA LYS A 123 -9.98 -5.71 -10.20
C LYS A 123 -9.28 -6.53 -11.29
N LEU A 124 -8.04 -6.94 -11.05
CA LEU A 124 -7.28 -7.72 -12.03
C LEU A 124 -7.96 -9.05 -12.36
N LEU A 125 -8.56 -9.72 -11.36
CA LEU A 125 -9.29 -10.98 -11.57
C LEU A 125 -10.57 -10.79 -12.38
N LEU A 126 -11.33 -9.72 -12.12
CA LEU A 126 -12.58 -9.44 -12.83
C LEU A 126 -12.34 -9.01 -14.27
N PHE A 127 -11.26 -8.24 -14.51
CA PHE A 127 -10.94 -7.69 -15.82
C PHE A 127 -9.88 -8.51 -16.57
N ASP A 128 -9.62 -9.75 -16.15
CA ASP A 128 -8.68 -10.65 -16.84
C ASP A 128 -9.10 -10.86 -18.31
N GLY A 129 -8.16 -10.66 -19.22
CA GLY A 129 -8.37 -10.76 -20.66
C GLY A 129 -8.93 -9.51 -21.37
N TYR A 130 -9.20 -8.41 -20.66
CA TYR A 130 -9.59 -7.13 -21.25
C TYR A 130 -8.41 -6.15 -21.29
N SER A 131 -8.34 -5.31 -22.32
CA SER A 131 -7.26 -4.31 -22.43
C SER A 131 -7.65 -2.95 -21.84
N MET A 132 -8.96 -2.69 -21.73
CA MET A 132 -9.54 -1.49 -21.14
C MET A 132 -10.87 -1.84 -20.47
N GLU A 133 -11.29 -1.08 -19.45
CA GLU A 133 -12.52 -1.36 -18.70
C GLU A 133 -13.76 -1.33 -19.60
N LEU A 134 -13.79 -0.43 -20.58
CA LEU A 134 -14.89 -0.27 -21.52
C LEU A 134 -15.13 -1.50 -22.41
N GLU A 135 -14.17 -2.43 -22.47
CA GLU A 135 -14.30 -3.69 -23.20
C GLU A 135 -14.98 -4.79 -22.37
N ALA A 136 -15.05 -4.63 -21.04
CA ALA A 136 -15.62 -5.62 -20.15
C ALA A 136 -17.16 -5.65 -20.23
N PRO A 137 -17.78 -6.83 -20.06
CA PRO A 137 -19.23 -6.95 -19.93
C PRO A 137 -19.79 -6.10 -18.80
N GLN A 138 -21.03 -5.62 -18.96
CA GLN A 138 -21.69 -4.80 -17.93
C GLN A 138 -21.78 -5.53 -16.59
N GLU A 139 -21.97 -6.85 -16.58
CA GLU A 139 -22.02 -7.61 -15.32
C GLU A 139 -20.70 -7.57 -14.54
N VAL A 140 -19.56 -7.48 -15.24
CA VAL A 140 -18.23 -7.36 -14.63
C VAL A 140 -18.05 -5.97 -14.02
N LEU A 141 -18.44 -4.93 -14.76
CA LEU A 141 -18.43 -3.53 -14.30
C LEU A 141 -19.29 -3.37 -13.05
N ASP A 142 -20.53 -3.88 -13.09
CA ASP A 142 -21.49 -3.78 -11.98
C ASP A 142 -20.99 -4.50 -10.73
N GLU A 143 -20.28 -5.61 -10.87
CA GLU A 143 -19.71 -6.34 -9.73
C GLU A 143 -18.52 -5.60 -9.14
N TYR A 144 -17.64 -5.06 -10.00
CA TYR A 144 -16.52 -4.26 -9.55
C TYR A 144 -16.96 -2.99 -8.82
N ASP A 145 -17.96 -2.29 -9.35
CA ASP A 145 -18.52 -1.09 -8.73
C ASP A 145 -19.07 -1.37 -7.33
N LYS A 146 -19.70 -2.52 -7.09
CA LYS A 146 -20.15 -2.90 -5.74
C LYS A 146 -18.97 -3.09 -4.79
N GLU A 147 -17.93 -3.79 -5.22
CA GLU A 147 -16.76 -4.02 -4.39
C GLU A 147 -15.99 -2.72 -4.11
N LEU A 148 -15.85 -1.85 -5.11
CA LEU A 148 -15.25 -0.52 -4.93
C LEU A 148 -16.05 0.31 -3.93
N ASN A 149 -17.39 0.32 -4.01
CA ASN A 149 -18.23 1.04 -3.05
C ASN A 149 -18.08 0.48 -1.62
N ASN A 150 -18.04 -0.84 -1.47
CA ASN A 150 -17.81 -1.49 -0.18
C ASN A 150 -16.44 -1.11 0.39
N PHE A 151 -15.40 -1.13 -0.46
CA PHE A 151 -14.06 -0.70 -0.10
C PHE A 151 -14.04 0.76 0.36
N ILE A 152 -14.63 1.68 -0.40
CA ILE A 152 -14.66 3.12 -0.07
C ILE A 152 -15.31 3.35 1.30
N HIS A 153 -16.37 2.60 1.62
CA HIS A 153 -16.99 2.69 2.93
C HIS A 153 -16.04 2.28 4.07
N ARG A 154 -15.30 1.18 3.90
CA ARG A 154 -14.27 0.75 4.88
C ARG A 154 -13.11 1.74 4.96
N PHE A 155 -12.64 2.22 3.81
CA PHE A 155 -11.54 3.17 3.71
C PHE A 155 -11.83 4.48 4.46
N ASN A 156 -13.06 5.00 4.37
CA ASN A 156 -13.45 6.17 5.14
C ASN A 156 -13.38 5.93 6.66
N ASN A 157 -13.70 4.72 7.15
CA ASN A 157 -13.52 4.41 8.57
C ASN A 157 -12.03 4.39 8.96
N TYR A 158 -11.15 3.88 8.08
CA TYR A 158 -9.71 3.90 8.33
C TYR A 158 -9.14 5.33 8.34
N LYS A 159 -9.69 6.25 7.55
CA LYS A 159 -9.35 7.68 7.62
C LYS A 159 -9.75 8.31 8.95
N ASP A 160 -10.92 7.95 9.47
CA ASP A 160 -11.36 8.40 10.79
C ASP A 160 -10.45 7.84 11.90
N GLU A 161 -10.02 6.59 11.78
CA GLU A 161 -9.04 5.97 12.69
C GLU A 161 -7.67 6.66 12.62
N PHE A 162 -7.15 6.88 11.41
CA PHE A 162 -5.92 7.64 11.19
C PHE A 162 -5.96 9.02 11.85
N THR A 163 -7.05 9.75 11.64
CA THR A 163 -7.22 11.09 12.22
C THR A 163 -7.19 11.05 13.75
N LYS A 164 -7.81 10.02 14.37
CA LYS A 164 -7.82 9.85 15.83
C LYS A 164 -6.43 9.52 16.39
N LEU A 165 -5.61 8.76 15.66
CA LEU A 165 -4.25 8.44 16.09
C LEU A 165 -3.34 9.68 16.16
N HIS A 166 -3.61 10.69 15.33
CA HIS A 166 -2.82 11.92 15.24
C HIS A 166 -3.48 13.10 15.99
N SER A 167 -4.56 12.88 16.75
CA SER A 167 -5.29 13.91 17.52
C SER A 167 -4.94 13.89 19.00
#